data_AF-A0A318YFF4-F1
#
_entry.id   AF-A0A318YFF4-F1
#
_cell.length_a   1.000
_cell.length_b   1.000
_cell.length_c   1.000
_cell.angle_alpha   90.00
_cell.angle_beta   90.00
_cell.angle_gamma   90.00
#
_symmetry.space_group_name_H-M   'P 1'
#
loop_
_entity.id
_entity.type
_entity.pdbx_description
1 polymer ?
#
loop_
_entity_poly.entity_id
_entity_poly.type
_entity_poly.pdbx_seq_one_letter_code
_entity_poly.pdbx_strand_id
1 'polypeptide(L)'
;MSYQRSLQALFLRILANQTGRIEKIRKIIGLGYDAKDALLHNLEIQSSVEDYLARRYYAEALLTCLHRGLAVQEWAKLRNGEEVSLYRALGAFDLFRPEIDFGSLEEISDRLDSIASLLPNSCPDIHQLTSRNKARAVAKFLRANNLTGIGEEKEYHCLEHNFLGVALNDPRHNSLPLISATIYCYVAERFGLNARPCGFPFHVHVIILPPIGYDMDDNVIEDGTRGSPIYMDPFRSEKETPITDLEYQLNFLGVTAVERANFLAESHPSEVVLRCSKNILNSVQRMSRFPDMRLTSVDVVCAKYAAIWSSLLLSDLARPTDVRHNLLWLMELFATEFPSDIHLIEQYVAPLLHGTSEYEHILESLHVMRAADEIPKQVKRRSSQRREVKYRVGQVFRHRRYDYRAIITGWDTECGAGEQWMRRMGIDRLQGGRHQSFYHVLVEDKSVRYVAEENIELMSPEVSELPSTLVAVAGKHFKRWDWETRTFILRVCKFCLIQDYYMKTILL
;
A
#
# COMPACT_ATOMS: atom_id res chain seq x y z
N MET A 1 29.97 9.80 2.00
CA MET A 1 30.47 9.24 3.28
C MET A 1 29.80 9.81 4.54
N SER A 2 29.61 11.14 4.69
CA SER A 2 28.97 11.72 5.90
C SER A 2 27.50 11.28 6.08
N TYR A 3 26.77 11.19 4.98
CA TYR A 3 25.34 10.90 4.97
C TYR A 3 24.97 9.45 5.38
N GLN A 4 25.60 8.45 4.76
CA GLN A 4 25.40 7.04 5.13
C GLN A 4 25.70 6.78 6.61
N ARG A 5 26.71 7.44 7.17
CA ARG A 5 27.02 7.38 8.61
C ARG A 5 25.89 7.98 9.45
N SER A 6 25.27 9.07 9.00
CA SER A 6 24.12 9.69 9.67
C SER A 6 22.88 8.79 9.64
N LEU A 7 22.54 8.21 8.47
CA LEU A 7 21.44 7.27 8.32
C LEU A 7 21.63 6.06 9.24
N GLN A 8 22.81 5.44 9.19
CA GLN A 8 23.10 4.26 10.00
C GLN A 8 23.06 4.59 11.49
N ALA A 9 23.54 5.76 11.91
CA ALA A 9 23.43 6.20 13.29
C ALA A 9 21.96 6.40 13.73
N LEU A 10 21.11 7.01 12.88
CA LEU A 10 19.68 7.15 13.15
C LEU A 10 18.98 5.78 13.24
N PHE A 11 19.28 4.88 12.31
CA PHE A 11 18.74 3.53 12.29
C PHE A 11 19.14 2.75 13.55
N LEU A 12 20.42 2.77 13.92
CA LEU A 12 20.88 2.16 15.17
C LEU A 12 20.22 2.78 16.41
N ARG A 13 19.89 4.08 16.40
CA ARG A 13 19.12 4.71 17.50
C ARG A 13 17.66 4.26 17.51
N ILE A 14 17.04 4.05 16.35
CA ILE A 14 15.71 3.42 16.24
C ILE A 14 15.77 2.00 16.78
N LEU A 15 16.89 1.28 16.61
CA LEU A 15 17.18 -0.06 17.13
C LEU A 15 17.65 -0.09 18.61
N ALA A 16 18.15 1.00 19.16
CA ALA A 16 18.54 1.04 20.57
C ALA A 16 17.37 1.49 21.46
N ASN A 17 16.58 2.47 21.03
CA ASN A 17 15.58 3.13 21.86
C ASN A 17 14.16 3.04 21.25
N GLN A 18 13.15 2.96 22.11
CA GLN A 18 11.74 3.07 21.72
C GLN A 18 11.21 4.51 21.72
N THR A 19 11.96 5.44 22.31
CA THR A 19 11.56 6.83 22.47
C THR A 19 12.02 7.72 21.33
N GLY A 20 11.17 8.66 20.92
CA GLY A 20 11.42 9.66 19.89
C GLY A 20 11.70 9.03 18.53
N ARG A 21 11.08 7.88 18.21
CA ARG A 21 11.30 7.18 16.95
C ARG A 21 10.66 7.93 15.79
N ILE A 22 9.52 8.58 16.01
CA ILE A 22 8.80 9.31 14.96
C ILE A 22 9.75 10.30 14.27
N GLU A 23 10.48 11.11 15.05
CA GLU A 23 11.40 12.09 14.49
C GLU A 23 12.62 11.45 13.81
N LYS A 24 13.10 10.30 14.29
CA LYS A 24 14.20 9.56 13.65
C LYS A 24 13.76 8.95 12.32
N ILE A 25 12.56 8.37 12.29
CA ILE A 25 11.92 7.81 11.10
C ILE A 25 11.74 8.91 10.06
N ARG A 26 11.16 10.06 10.43
CA ARG A 26 11.01 11.22 9.55
C ARG A 26 12.33 11.63 8.91
N LYS A 27 13.41 11.73 9.71
CA LYS A 27 14.74 12.08 9.21
C LYS A 27 15.28 11.07 8.20
N ILE A 28 15.05 9.78 8.40
CA ILE A 28 15.44 8.73 7.44
C ILE A 28 14.59 8.79 6.18
N ILE A 29 13.29 9.02 6.28
CA ILE A 29 12.40 9.09 5.10
C ILE A 29 12.70 10.33 4.26
N GLY A 30 13.01 11.47 4.90
CA GLY A 30 13.41 12.70 4.22
C GLY A 30 14.70 12.58 3.38
N LEU A 31 15.40 11.45 3.48
CA LEU A 31 16.56 11.11 2.66
C LEU A 31 16.17 10.57 1.27
N GLY A 32 14.90 10.25 1.04
CA GLY A 32 14.42 9.75 -0.25
C GLY A 32 15.08 8.43 -0.65
N TYR A 33 15.38 8.29 -1.95
CA TYR A 33 16.01 7.10 -2.51
C TYR A 33 17.40 6.80 -1.92
N ASP A 34 18.11 7.80 -1.39
CA ASP A 34 19.42 7.55 -0.76
C ASP A 34 19.31 6.68 0.51
N ALA A 35 18.11 6.56 1.11
CA ALA A 35 17.87 5.63 2.21
C ALA A 35 17.55 4.20 1.75
N LYS A 36 17.07 4.02 0.52
CA LYS A 36 16.56 2.73 0.00
C LYS A 36 17.62 1.64 0.11
N ASP A 37 18.80 1.84 -0.47
CA ASP A 37 19.87 0.84 -0.50
C ASP A 37 20.34 0.43 0.91
N ALA A 38 20.43 1.41 1.81
CA ALA A 38 20.83 1.15 3.19
C ALA A 38 19.76 0.34 3.95
N LEU A 39 18.49 0.56 3.67
CA LEU A 39 17.38 -0.19 4.26
C LEU A 39 17.31 -1.62 3.68
N LEU A 40 17.44 -1.77 2.35
CA LEU A 40 17.52 -3.07 1.68
C LEU A 40 18.68 -3.93 2.23
N HIS A 41 19.85 -3.33 2.44
CA HIS A 41 20.97 -4.06 3.05
C HIS A 41 20.65 -4.58 4.47
N ASN A 42 19.88 -3.85 5.27
CA ASN A 42 19.47 -4.31 6.61
C ASN A 42 18.36 -5.36 6.57
N LEU A 43 17.58 -5.45 5.49
CA LEU A 43 16.61 -6.52 5.25
C LEU A 43 17.30 -7.85 4.94
N GLU A 44 18.41 -7.81 4.22
CA GLU A 44 19.12 -9.01 3.78
C GLU A 44 20.13 -9.54 4.82
N ILE A 45 20.26 -8.87 5.97
CA ILE A 45 21.30 -9.19 6.95
C ILE A 45 21.14 -10.62 7.49
N GLN A 46 22.25 -11.35 7.65
CA GLN A 46 22.25 -12.75 8.06
C GLN A 46 21.85 -12.95 9.53
N SER A 47 21.36 -14.16 9.85
CA SER A 47 20.97 -14.55 11.22
C SER A 47 22.13 -14.62 12.22
N SER A 48 23.38 -14.54 11.75
CA SER A 48 24.59 -14.43 12.57
C SER A 48 24.73 -13.07 13.25
N VAL A 49 24.02 -12.04 12.77
CA VAL A 49 24.05 -10.70 13.37
C VAL A 49 23.15 -10.64 14.60
N GLU A 50 23.67 -10.07 15.69
CA GLU A 50 23.04 -10.11 17.02
C GLU A 50 21.60 -9.57 17.08
N ASP A 51 21.27 -8.61 16.24
CA ASP A 51 19.97 -7.94 16.19
C ASP A 51 19.25 -8.12 14.84
N TYR A 52 19.52 -9.21 14.12
CA TYR A 52 19.00 -9.45 12.76
C TYR A 52 17.47 -9.36 12.66
N LEU A 53 16.71 -9.87 13.63
CA LEU A 53 15.24 -9.80 13.57
C LEU A 53 14.76 -8.34 13.64
N ALA A 54 15.35 -7.57 14.54
CA ALA A 54 15.00 -6.16 14.70
C ALA A 54 15.43 -5.35 13.46
N ARG A 55 16.63 -5.59 12.93
CA ARG A 55 17.08 -4.91 11.71
C ARG A 55 16.12 -5.14 10.55
N ARG A 56 15.77 -6.40 10.29
CA ARG A 56 14.85 -6.76 9.21
C ARG A 56 13.50 -6.06 9.38
N TYR A 57 12.88 -6.18 10.56
CA TYR A 57 11.57 -5.56 10.82
C TYR A 57 11.58 -4.04 10.66
N TYR A 58 12.54 -3.33 11.28
CA TYR A 58 12.54 -1.87 11.22
C TYR A 58 13.02 -1.34 9.87
N ALA A 59 13.85 -2.10 9.15
CA ALA A 59 14.19 -1.77 7.77
C ALA A 59 12.98 -1.90 6.85
N GLU A 60 12.18 -2.96 7.00
CA GLU A 60 10.93 -3.16 6.23
C GLU A 60 9.93 -2.03 6.52
N ALA A 61 9.72 -1.72 7.80
CA ALA A 61 8.80 -0.65 8.22
C ALA A 61 9.22 0.73 7.67
N LEU A 62 10.53 1.03 7.68
CA LEU A 62 11.07 2.28 7.13
C LEU A 62 10.98 2.32 5.61
N LEU A 63 11.30 1.21 4.93
CA LEU A 63 11.29 1.12 3.49
C LEU A 63 9.86 1.28 2.95
N THR A 64 8.89 0.59 3.55
CA THR A 64 7.48 0.72 3.17
C THR A 64 6.94 2.12 3.48
N CYS A 65 7.35 2.75 4.59
CA CYS A 65 6.98 4.14 4.89
C CYS A 65 7.58 5.13 3.88
N LEU A 66 8.84 4.93 3.48
CA LEU A 66 9.49 5.70 2.42
C LEU A 66 8.73 5.60 1.09
N HIS A 67 8.40 4.38 0.65
CA HIS A 67 7.68 4.16 -0.60
C HIS A 67 6.27 4.81 -0.60
N ARG A 68 5.54 4.69 0.52
CA ARG A 68 4.26 5.41 0.67
C ARG A 68 4.42 6.93 0.62
N GLY A 69 5.49 7.46 1.21
CA GLY A 69 5.82 8.89 1.12
C GLY A 69 6.04 9.36 -0.32
N LEU A 70 6.78 8.57 -1.12
CA LEU A 70 7.00 8.85 -2.55
C LEU A 70 5.68 8.78 -3.34
N ALA A 71 4.83 7.80 -3.09
CA ALA A 71 3.53 7.65 -3.73
C ALA A 71 2.59 8.83 -3.43
N VAL A 72 2.46 9.19 -2.16
CA VAL A 72 1.64 10.32 -1.71
C VAL A 72 2.14 11.64 -2.32
N GLN A 73 3.45 11.80 -2.49
CA GLN A 73 4.02 12.98 -3.15
C GLN A 73 3.56 13.12 -4.61
N GLU A 74 3.47 12.03 -5.39
CA GLU A 74 2.99 12.10 -6.77
C GLU A 74 1.51 12.52 -6.85
N TRP A 75 0.67 12.05 -5.92
CA TRP A 75 -0.73 12.50 -5.85
C TRP A 75 -0.87 13.93 -5.34
N ALA A 76 0.00 14.37 -4.44
CA ALA A 76 0.03 15.76 -3.98
C ALA A 76 0.42 16.73 -5.11
N LYS A 77 1.38 16.36 -5.97
CA LYS A 77 1.72 17.13 -7.19
C LYS A 77 0.50 17.31 -8.09
N LEU A 78 -0.23 16.22 -8.38
CA LEU A 78 -1.47 16.28 -9.17
C LEU A 78 -2.51 17.22 -8.55
N ARG A 79 -2.69 17.15 -7.24
CA ARG A 79 -3.61 18.03 -6.51
C ARG A 79 -3.23 19.51 -6.65
N ASN A 80 -1.94 19.81 -6.66
CA ASN A 80 -1.41 21.17 -6.79
C ASN A 80 -1.42 21.68 -8.25
N GLY A 81 -1.91 20.88 -9.21
CA GLY A 81 -1.92 21.22 -10.63
C GLY A 81 -0.56 21.06 -11.31
N GLU A 82 0.40 20.37 -10.68
CA GLU A 82 1.67 20.02 -11.30
C GLU A 82 1.49 18.89 -12.31
N GLU A 83 2.28 18.90 -13.38
CA GLU A 83 2.26 17.83 -14.37
C GLU A 83 2.87 16.54 -13.81
N VAL A 84 2.08 15.46 -13.84
CA VAL A 84 2.54 14.11 -13.50
C VAL A 84 2.11 13.16 -14.60
N SER A 85 3.07 12.43 -15.17
CA SER A 85 2.81 11.43 -16.19
C SER A 85 1.90 10.31 -15.66
N LEU A 86 1.02 9.80 -16.52
CA LEU A 86 0.01 8.81 -16.13
C LEU A 86 0.58 7.55 -15.44
N TYR A 87 1.69 7.01 -15.94
CA TYR A 87 2.30 5.81 -15.36
C TYR A 87 2.84 6.05 -13.94
N ARG A 88 3.35 7.25 -13.63
CA ARG A 88 3.79 7.60 -12.25
C ARG A 88 2.60 7.72 -11.31
N ALA A 89 1.55 8.40 -11.78
CA ALA A 89 0.31 8.59 -11.02
C ALA A 89 -0.33 7.26 -10.61
N LEU A 90 -0.31 6.26 -11.51
CA LEU A 90 -0.83 4.91 -11.25
C LEU A 90 0.18 3.97 -10.60
N GLY A 91 1.46 4.05 -10.96
CA GLY A 91 2.54 3.29 -10.32
C GLY A 91 2.71 3.64 -8.83
N ALA A 92 2.25 4.82 -8.40
CA ALA A 92 2.17 5.18 -6.99
C ALA A 92 1.33 4.18 -6.14
N PHE A 93 0.34 3.51 -6.72
CA PHE A 93 -0.39 2.44 -6.02
C PHE A 93 0.50 1.23 -5.71
N ASP A 94 1.42 0.88 -6.62
CA ASP A 94 2.34 -0.25 -6.44
C ASP A 94 3.30 -0.04 -5.26
N LEU A 95 3.70 1.21 -5.00
CA LEU A 95 4.61 1.58 -3.91
C LEU A 95 4.02 1.37 -2.50
N PHE A 96 2.71 1.16 -2.36
CA PHE A 96 2.10 0.81 -1.07
C PHE A 96 2.30 -0.66 -0.69
N ARG A 97 2.71 -1.51 -1.64
CA ARG A 97 2.91 -2.95 -1.40
C ARG A 97 4.20 -3.16 -0.59
N PRO A 98 4.26 -4.17 0.30
CA PRO A 98 5.49 -4.53 1.02
C PRO A 98 6.43 -5.40 0.18
N GLU A 99 5.86 -6.33 -0.59
CA GLU A 99 6.57 -7.16 -1.58
C GLU A 99 6.55 -6.41 -2.92
N ILE A 100 7.52 -5.53 -3.11
CA ILE A 100 7.59 -4.72 -4.32
C ILE A 100 8.54 -5.41 -5.29
N ASP A 101 7.98 -5.86 -6.40
CA ASP A 101 8.77 -6.33 -7.55
C ASP A 101 9.53 -5.17 -8.22
N PHE A 102 9.06 -3.93 -8.03
CA PHE A 102 9.66 -2.68 -8.49
C PHE A 102 10.04 -1.75 -7.33
N GLY A 103 11.32 -1.64 -6.98
CA GLY A 103 11.74 -0.76 -5.89
C GLY A 103 11.58 0.75 -6.16
N SER A 104 11.16 1.18 -7.34
CA SER A 104 10.93 2.59 -7.68
C SER A 104 9.98 2.76 -8.87
N LEU A 105 9.49 3.98 -9.09
CA LEU A 105 8.71 4.32 -10.29
C LEU A 105 9.58 4.31 -11.55
N GLU A 106 10.89 4.53 -11.40
CA GLU A 106 11.86 4.46 -12.48
C GLU A 106 12.00 3.03 -13.03
N GLU A 107 11.96 2.01 -12.15
CA GLU A 107 11.97 0.62 -12.58
C GLU A 107 10.69 0.23 -13.37
N ILE A 108 9.54 0.84 -13.06
CA ILE A 108 8.30 0.70 -13.85
C ILE A 108 8.49 1.29 -15.25
N SER A 109 9.06 2.50 -15.36
CA SER A 109 9.35 3.09 -16.68
C SER A 109 10.34 2.25 -17.47
N ASP A 110 11.39 1.71 -16.84
CA ASP A 110 12.38 0.87 -17.52
C ASP A 110 11.73 -0.37 -18.16
N ARG A 111 10.73 -0.96 -17.50
CA ARG A 111 9.96 -2.08 -18.06
C ARG A 111 9.05 -1.67 -19.19
N LEU A 112 8.37 -0.54 -19.07
CA LEU A 112 7.55 -0.01 -20.16
C LEU A 112 8.40 0.38 -21.38
N ASP A 113 9.57 0.96 -21.17
CA ASP A 113 10.55 1.26 -22.22
C ASP A 113 11.10 -0.03 -22.85
N SER A 114 11.37 -1.06 -22.05
CA SER A 114 11.75 -2.38 -22.55
C SER A 114 10.67 -2.97 -23.46
N ILE A 115 9.39 -2.87 -23.06
CA ILE A 115 8.25 -3.29 -23.89
C ILE A 115 8.20 -2.48 -25.19
N ALA A 116 8.29 -1.15 -25.11
CA ALA A 116 8.25 -0.28 -26.29
C ALA A 116 9.39 -0.59 -27.27
N SER A 117 10.58 -0.93 -26.77
CA SER A 117 11.75 -1.28 -27.58
C SER A 117 11.56 -2.54 -28.44
N LEU A 118 10.59 -3.39 -28.12
CA LEU A 118 10.28 -4.61 -28.88
C LEU A 118 9.33 -4.37 -30.06
N LEU A 119 8.61 -3.23 -30.09
CA LEU A 119 7.64 -2.95 -31.16
C LEU A 119 8.29 -2.92 -32.56
N PRO A 120 9.46 -2.28 -32.79
CA PRO A 120 10.11 -2.29 -34.09
C PRO A 120 10.45 -3.69 -34.62
N ASN A 121 10.64 -4.68 -33.74
CA ASN A 121 10.87 -6.07 -34.17
C ASN A 121 9.61 -6.71 -34.77
N SER A 122 8.44 -6.32 -34.28
CA SER A 122 7.14 -6.81 -34.76
C SER A 122 6.59 -5.97 -35.93
N CYS A 123 7.03 -4.70 -36.03
CA CYS A 123 6.64 -3.76 -37.09
C CYS A 123 7.85 -2.90 -37.48
N PRO A 124 8.74 -3.37 -38.38
CA PRO A 124 9.96 -2.65 -38.75
C PRO A 124 9.72 -1.25 -39.33
N ASP A 125 8.62 -1.08 -40.06
CA ASP A 125 8.27 0.18 -40.71
C ASP A 125 7.45 1.13 -39.83
N ILE A 126 7.35 0.88 -38.51
CA ILE A 126 6.50 1.65 -37.58
C ILE A 126 6.69 3.16 -37.69
N HIS A 127 7.92 3.64 -37.90
CA HIS A 127 8.21 5.07 -38.01
C HIS A 127 7.67 5.72 -39.30
N GLN A 128 7.48 4.94 -40.36
CA GLN A 128 6.99 5.38 -41.67
C GLN A 128 5.46 5.36 -41.77
N LEU A 129 4.78 4.72 -40.80
CA LEU A 129 3.33 4.63 -40.78
C LEU A 129 2.68 5.98 -40.43
N THR A 130 1.47 6.18 -40.95
CA THR A 130 0.61 7.31 -40.54
C THR A 130 0.26 7.22 -39.06
N SER A 131 -0.12 8.33 -38.42
CA SER A 131 -0.56 8.34 -37.02
C SER A 131 -1.64 7.29 -36.70
N ARG A 132 -2.65 7.13 -37.57
CA ARG A 132 -3.70 6.10 -37.45
C ARG A 132 -3.12 4.68 -37.52
N ASN A 133 -2.20 4.43 -38.44
CA ASN A 133 -1.61 3.10 -38.61
C ASN A 133 -0.60 2.77 -37.49
N LYS A 134 0.13 3.76 -36.97
CA LYS A 134 0.94 3.62 -35.75
C LYS A 134 0.08 3.21 -34.56
N ALA A 135 -1.07 3.86 -34.35
CA ALA A 135 -1.99 3.54 -33.27
C ALA A 135 -2.46 2.06 -33.32
N ARG A 136 -2.89 1.61 -34.51
CA ARG A 136 -3.29 0.23 -34.73
C ARG A 136 -2.14 -0.76 -34.54
N ALA A 137 -0.93 -0.40 -34.99
CA ALA A 137 0.26 -1.23 -34.82
C ALA A 137 0.63 -1.41 -33.34
N VAL A 138 0.55 -0.35 -32.52
CA VAL A 138 0.76 -0.44 -31.07
C VAL A 138 -0.27 -1.37 -30.44
N ALA A 139 -1.56 -1.21 -30.75
CA ALA A 139 -2.62 -2.06 -30.18
C ALA A 139 -2.43 -3.53 -30.56
N LYS A 140 -2.11 -3.79 -31.83
CA LYS A 140 -1.82 -5.14 -32.35
C LYS A 140 -0.62 -5.76 -31.62
N PHE A 141 0.48 -5.02 -31.48
CA PHE A 141 1.67 -5.50 -30.78
C PHE A 141 1.39 -5.86 -29.32
N LEU A 142 0.73 -4.97 -28.58
CA LEU A 142 0.43 -5.22 -27.16
C LEU A 142 -0.46 -6.45 -26.98
N ARG A 143 -1.48 -6.62 -27.82
CA ARG A 143 -2.35 -7.80 -27.77
C ARG A 143 -1.63 -9.08 -28.19
N ALA A 144 -0.84 -9.04 -29.26
CA ALA A 144 -0.10 -10.20 -29.75
C ALA A 144 0.93 -10.72 -28.73
N ASN A 145 1.44 -9.84 -27.87
CA ASN A 145 2.38 -10.18 -26.81
C ASN A 145 1.71 -10.35 -25.43
N ASN A 146 0.37 -10.38 -25.39
CA ASN A 146 -0.41 -10.55 -24.18
C ASN A 146 -0.02 -9.56 -23.06
N LEU A 147 0.09 -8.27 -23.41
CA LEU A 147 0.47 -7.16 -22.53
C LEU A 147 -0.72 -6.32 -22.04
N THR A 148 -1.94 -6.62 -22.54
CA THR A 148 -3.19 -5.93 -22.18
C THR A 148 -4.35 -6.92 -22.13
N GLY A 149 -5.40 -6.56 -21.40
CA GLY A 149 -6.60 -7.39 -21.24
C GLY A 149 -6.52 -8.36 -20.06
N ILE A 150 -7.48 -9.27 -20.00
CA ILE A 150 -7.59 -10.31 -18.98
C ILE A 150 -7.80 -11.64 -19.71
N GLY A 151 -7.04 -12.67 -19.33
CA GLY A 151 -7.21 -14.02 -19.89
C GLY A 151 -8.58 -14.63 -19.56
N GLU A 152 -9.07 -15.51 -20.43
CA GLU A 152 -10.45 -16.05 -20.36
C GLU A 152 -10.79 -16.76 -19.03
N GLU A 153 -9.78 -17.32 -18.35
CA GLU A 153 -9.95 -18.06 -17.09
C GLU A 153 -9.88 -17.17 -15.84
N LYS A 154 -9.71 -15.85 -15.99
CA LYS A 154 -9.49 -14.93 -14.88
C LYS A 154 -10.70 -14.06 -14.59
N GLU A 155 -10.98 -13.86 -13.30
CA GLU A 155 -12.10 -13.02 -12.90
C GLU A 155 -11.73 -11.54 -13.08
N TYR A 156 -12.65 -10.78 -13.68
CA TYR A 156 -12.45 -9.35 -13.94
C TYR A 156 -12.13 -8.54 -12.67
N HIS A 157 -12.72 -8.91 -11.52
CA HIS A 157 -12.64 -8.14 -10.27
C HIS A 157 -11.48 -8.52 -9.33
N CYS A 158 -10.51 -9.30 -9.80
CA CYS A 158 -9.29 -9.57 -9.04
C CYS A 158 -8.57 -8.25 -8.70
N LEU A 159 -8.09 -8.16 -7.46
CA LEU A 159 -7.47 -6.96 -6.92
C LEU A 159 -6.19 -6.59 -7.69
N GLU A 160 -5.43 -7.61 -8.09
CA GLU A 160 -4.19 -7.57 -8.87
C GLU A 160 -4.32 -6.74 -10.15
N HIS A 161 -5.45 -6.85 -10.84
CA HIS A 161 -5.67 -6.23 -12.15
C HIS A 161 -5.74 -4.70 -12.10
N ASN A 162 -5.74 -4.11 -10.89
CA ASN A 162 -5.74 -2.66 -10.66
C ASN A 162 -4.33 -2.05 -10.61
N PHE A 163 -3.29 -2.87 -10.56
CA PHE A 163 -1.92 -2.41 -10.29
C PHE A 163 -1.07 -2.49 -11.55
N LEU A 164 -0.44 -1.38 -11.92
CA LEU A 164 0.40 -1.29 -13.12
C LEU A 164 1.62 -2.19 -12.98
N GLY A 165 2.29 -2.13 -11.83
CA GLY A 165 3.47 -2.95 -11.56
C GLY A 165 3.15 -4.44 -11.51
N VAL A 166 2.01 -4.84 -10.93
CA VAL A 166 1.56 -6.25 -10.98
C VAL A 166 1.36 -6.69 -12.43
N ALA A 167 0.67 -5.90 -13.24
CA ALA A 167 0.42 -6.24 -14.64
C ALA A 167 1.72 -6.39 -15.44
N LEU A 168 2.73 -5.55 -15.20
CA LEU A 168 4.01 -5.60 -15.91
C LEU A 168 4.92 -6.78 -15.50
N ASN A 169 4.69 -7.39 -14.34
CA ASN A 169 5.48 -8.53 -13.86
C ASN A 169 4.75 -9.86 -13.94
N ASP A 170 3.41 -9.87 -14.04
CA ASP A 170 2.65 -11.09 -14.31
C ASP A 170 2.99 -11.55 -15.74
N PRO A 171 3.49 -12.78 -15.97
CA PRO A 171 3.73 -13.30 -17.32
C PRO A 171 2.51 -13.22 -18.23
N ARG A 172 1.30 -13.19 -17.67
CA ARG A 172 0.02 -13.07 -18.38
C ARG A 172 -0.51 -11.64 -18.49
N HIS A 173 0.13 -10.66 -17.86
CA HIS A 173 -0.21 -9.22 -17.84
C HIS A 173 -1.70 -8.90 -17.68
N ASN A 174 -2.41 -9.64 -16.82
CA ASN A 174 -3.83 -9.41 -16.59
C ASN A 174 -4.04 -8.00 -16.02
N SER A 175 -4.81 -7.19 -16.72
CA SER A 175 -4.97 -5.78 -16.41
C SER A 175 -6.37 -5.29 -16.75
N LEU A 176 -6.97 -4.49 -15.86
CA LEU A 176 -8.24 -3.82 -16.14
C LEU A 176 -8.10 -2.82 -17.30
N PRO A 177 -9.22 -2.39 -17.93
CA PRO A 177 -9.18 -1.43 -19.04
C PRO A 177 -8.35 -0.18 -18.76
N LEU A 178 -8.40 0.32 -17.53
CA LEU A 178 -7.64 1.48 -17.07
C LEU A 178 -6.12 1.25 -17.14
N ILE A 179 -5.65 0.08 -16.69
CA ILE A 179 -4.23 -0.28 -16.70
C ILE A 179 -3.78 -0.61 -18.13
N SER A 180 -4.59 -1.33 -18.90
CA SER A 180 -4.34 -1.58 -20.33
C SER A 180 -4.22 -0.28 -21.14
N ALA A 181 -5.11 0.70 -20.89
CA ALA A 181 -5.04 2.02 -21.52
C ALA A 181 -3.75 2.77 -21.14
N THR A 182 -3.31 2.64 -19.88
CA THR A 182 -2.07 3.27 -19.41
C THR A 182 -0.83 2.70 -20.09
N ILE A 183 -0.73 1.37 -20.19
CA ILE A 183 0.36 0.69 -20.92
C ILE A 183 0.35 1.14 -22.39
N TYR A 184 -0.82 1.16 -23.02
CA TYR A 184 -0.97 1.62 -24.40
C TYR A 184 -0.51 3.07 -24.58
N CYS A 185 -0.99 4.01 -23.76
CA CYS A 185 -0.60 5.42 -23.87
C CYS A 185 0.92 5.58 -23.78
N TYR A 186 1.55 4.93 -22.81
CA TYR A 186 3.00 5.02 -22.62
C TYR A 186 3.77 4.53 -23.86
N VAL A 187 3.40 3.36 -24.40
CA VAL A 187 4.07 2.81 -25.59
C VAL A 187 3.79 3.69 -26.81
N ALA A 188 2.55 4.13 -27.02
CA ALA A 188 2.17 4.98 -28.14
C ALA A 188 2.94 6.32 -28.16
N GLU A 189 3.14 6.95 -27.00
CA GLU A 189 3.90 8.18 -26.85
C GLU A 189 5.36 8.03 -27.31
N ARG A 190 5.98 6.84 -27.15
CA ARG A 190 7.35 6.56 -27.66
C ARG A 190 7.45 6.54 -29.18
N PHE A 191 6.32 6.42 -29.88
CA PHE A 191 6.25 6.46 -31.34
C PHE A 191 5.63 7.77 -31.86
N GLY A 192 5.60 8.81 -31.03
CA GLY A 192 5.20 10.16 -31.41
C GLY A 192 3.69 10.39 -31.45
N LEU A 193 2.89 9.47 -30.90
CA LEU A 193 1.44 9.64 -30.81
C LEU A 193 1.06 10.44 -29.57
N ASN A 194 0.12 11.38 -29.72
CA ASN A 194 -0.52 12.04 -28.59
C ASN A 194 -1.70 11.17 -28.10
N ALA A 195 -1.37 10.12 -27.33
CA ALA A 195 -2.31 9.15 -26.80
C ALA A 195 -2.68 9.48 -25.35
N ARG A 196 -3.98 9.58 -25.07
CA ARG A 196 -4.50 9.96 -23.74
C ARG A 196 -5.60 9.02 -23.28
N PRO A 197 -5.70 8.72 -21.97
CA PRO A 197 -6.81 7.93 -21.47
C PRO A 197 -8.12 8.68 -21.71
N CYS A 198 -9.19 7.95 -22.04
CA CYS A 198 -10.53 8.47 -22.24
C CYS A 198 -11.49 7.69 -21.33
N GLY A 199 -11.88 8.31 -20.23
CA GLY A 199 -12.75 7.72 -19.23
C GLY A 199 -14.18 7.57 -19.76
N PHE A 200 -14.65 6.33 -19.88
CA PHE A 200 -15.98 6.03 -20.41
C PHE A 200 -16.83 5.29 -19.36
N PRO A 201 -18.17 5.34 -19.39
CA PRO A 201 -18.99 4.56 -18.48
C PRO A 201 -18.62 3.07 -18.54
N PHE A 202 -18.31 2.48 -17.38
CA PHE A 202 -17.90 1.06 -17.23
C PHE A 202 -16.63 0.62 -17.98
N HIS A 203 -15.96 1.49 -18.74
CA HIS A 203 -14.75 1.15 -19.51
C HIS A 203 -13.72 2.30 -19.57
N VAL A 204 -12.53 2.06 -20.13
CA VAL A 204 -11.55 3.12 -20.43
C VAL A 204 -11.04 2.89 -21.83
N HIS A 205 -11.20 3.90 -22.69
CA HIS A 205 -10.64 3.95 -24.03
C HIS A 205 -9.34 4.75 -24.04
N VAL A 206 -8.67 4.77 -25.18
CA VAL A 206 -7.58 5.71 -25.46
C VAL A 206 -8.01 6.60 -26.61
N ILE A 207 -7.95 7.92 -26.41
CA ILE A 207 -8.12 8.91 -27.47
C ILE A 207 -6.75 9.26 -28.04
N ILE A 208 -6.66 9.36 -29.36
CA ILE A 208 -5.43 9.77 -30.05
C ILE A 208 -5.73 11.03 -30.83
N LEU A 209 -4.98 12.08 -30.49
CA LEU A 209 -5.14 13.41 -31.05
C LEU A 209 -4.12 13.61 -32.19
N PRO A 210 -4.55 14.04 -33.39
CA PRO A 210 -3.60 14.42 -34.42
C PRO A 210 -2.88 15.72 -34.04
N PRO A 211 -1.67 15.96 -34.58
CA PRO A 211 -1.02 17.26 -34.49
C PRO A 211 -1.89 18.39 -35.07
N ILE A 212 -1.68 19.62 -34.61
CA ILE A 212 -2.36 20.80 -35.18
C ILE A 212 -1.95 20.94 -36.65
N GLY A 213 -2.92 21.16 -37.55
CA GLY A 213 -2.71 21.25 -39.00
C GLY A 213 -2.72 19.90 -39.73
N TYR A 214 -2.98 18.79 -39.03
CA TYR A 214 -3.02 17.45 -39.64
C TYR A 214 -4.28 16.66 -39.22
N ASP A 215 -4.69 15.71 -40.07
CA ASP A 215 -5.61 14.63 -39.70
C ASP A 215 -4.85 13.39 -39.19
N MET A 216 -5.58 12.33 -38.83
CA MET A 216 -4.97 11.09 -38.31
C MET A 216 -4.27 10.24 -39.38
N ASP A 217 -4.47 10.55 -40.66
CA ASP A 217 -3.78 9.92 -41.78
C ASP A 217 -2.57 10.75 -42.24
N ASP A 218 -2.18 11.74 -41.42
CA ASP A 218 -1.09 12.70 -41.61
C ASP A 218 -1.23 13.57 -42.87
N ASN A 219 -2.47 13.75 -43.37
CA ASN A 219 -2.75 14.73 -44.42
C ASN A 219 -2.85 16.12 -43.81
N VAL A 220 -2.36 17.12 -44.55
CA VAL A 220 -2.47 18.53 -44.15
C VAL A 220 -3.93 18.98 -44.22
N ILE A 221 -4.42 19.61 -43.16
CA ILE A 221 -5.73 20.26 -43.08
C ILE A 221 -5.56 21.78 -42.91
N GLU A 222 -6.67 22.50 -42.75
CA GLU A 222 -6.64 23.96 -42.56
C GLU A 222 -5.75 24.37 -41.38
N ASP A 223 -4.93 25.40 -41.60
CA ASP A 223 -3.94 25.87 -40.62
C ASP A 223 -4.62 26.32 -39.32
N GLY A 224 -4.01 25.97 -38.19
CA GLY A 224 -4.56 26.20 -36.86
C GLY A 224 -5.75 25.32 -36.45
N THR A 225 -6.26 24.45 -37.33
CA THR A 225 -7.30 23.47 -36.98
C THR A 225 -6.72 22.14 -36.52
N ARG A 226 -7.48 21.35 -35.76
CA ARG A 226 -7.11 19.99 -35.36
C ARG A 226 -8.04 19.00 -36.05
N GLY A 227 -7.46 17.96 -36.65
CA GLY A 227 -8.23 16.87 -37.23
C GLY A 227 -9.06 16.11 -36.20
N SER A 228 -10.03 15.33 -36.66
CA SER A 228 -10.82 14.50 -35.76
C SER A 228 -9.95 13.43 -35.08
N PRO A 229 -10.09 13.21 -33.77
CA PRO A 229 -9.38 12.15 -33.07
C PRO A 229 -9.90 10.77 -33.47
N ILE A 230 -9.13 9.74 -33.13
CA ILE A 230 -9.59 8.35 -33.16
C ILE A 230 -9.59 7.77 -31.74
N TYR A 231 -10.37 6.69 -31.56
CA TYR A 231 -10.47 5.99 -30.28
C TYR A 231 -9.97 4.55 -30.43
N MET A 232 -9.20 4.09 -29.44
CA MET A 232 -8.69 2.73 -29.36
C MET A 232 -9.21 2.06 -28.09
N ASP A 233 -9.43 0.75 -28.16
CA ASP A 233 -9.75 -0.09 -27.01
C ASP A 233 -8.66 -1.17 -26.83
N PRO A 234 -7.50 -0.82 -26.24
CA PRO A 234 -6.39 -1.76 -26.09
C PRO A 234 -6.74 -2.98 -25.21
N PHE A 235 -7.80 -2.89 -24.41
CA PHE A 235 -8.30 -4.00 -23.59
C PHE A 235 -9.04 -5.06 -24.44
N ARG A 236 -9.85 -4.64 -25.44
CA ARG A 236 -10.68 -5.57 -26.23
C ARG A 236 -10.18 -5.83 -27.65
N SER A 237 -9.50 -4.88 -28.27
CA SER A 237 -9.35 -4.87 -29.73
C SER A 237 -8.04 -4.23 -30.19
N GLU A 238 -7.56 -4.63 -31.36
CA GLU A 238 -6.49 -3.95 -32.11
C GLU A 238 -7.03 -2.93 -33.13
N LYS A 239 -8.36 -2.92 -33.35
CA LYS A 239 -9.04 -2.04 -34.29
C LYS A 239 -9.44 -0.74 -33.62
N GLU A 240 -9.53 0.30 -34.44
CA GLU A 240 -10.15 1.57 -34.06
C GLU A 240 -11.60 1.34 -33.65
N THR A 241 -12.01 1.98 -32.56
CA THR A 241 -13.39 2.03 -32.09
C THR A 241 -14.08 3.21 -32.77
N PRO A 242 -15.09 2.97 -33.63
CA PRO A 242 -15.82 4.05 -34.29
C PRO A 242 -16.47 5.00 -33.27
N ILE A 243 -16.35 6.31 -33.47
CA ILE A 243 -16.99 7.30 -32.60
C ILE A 243 -18.51 7.11 -32.53
N THR A 244 -19.12 6.67 -33.64
CA THR A 244 -20.56 6.36 -33.73
C THR A 244 -20.98 5.28 -32.74
N ASP A 245 -20.11 4.31 -32.46
CA ASP A 245 -20.40 3.22 -31.52
C ASP A 245 -20.36 3.75 -30.08
N LEU A 246 -19.41 4.64 -29.78
CA LEU A 246 -19.31 5.30 -28.47
C LEU A 246 -20.51 6.22 -28.22
N GLU A 247 -20.88 7.03 -29.22
CA GLU A 247 -22.06 7.91 -29.15
C GLU A 247 -23.35 7.10 -28.99
N TYR A 248 -23.49 5.98 -29.71
CA TYR A 248 -24.62 5.08 -29.56
C TYR A 248 -24.72 4.51 -28.15
N GLN A 249 -23.60 4.07 -27.56
CA GLN A 249 -23.56 3.57 -26.18
C GLN A 249 -23.92 4.66 -25.16
N LEU A 250 -23.42 5.89 -25.32
CA LEU A 250 -23.77 7.00 -24.43
C LEU A 250 -25.24 7.39 -24.55
N ASN A 251 -25.80 7.38 -25.76
CA ASN A 251 -27.22 7.61 -25.99
C ASN A 251 -28.08 6.53 -25.33
N PHE A 252 -27.67 5.26 -25.44
CA PHE A 252 -28.35 4.15 -24.78
C PHE A 252 -28.34 4.29 -23.25
N LEU A 253 -27.27 4.83 -22.67
CA LEU A 253 -27.16 5.11 -21.23
C LEU A 253 -27.92 6.38 -20.79
N GLY A 254 -28.57 7.10 -21.70
CA GLY A 254 -29.35 8.31 -21.39
C GLY A 254 -28.49 9.53 -21.05
N VAL A 255 -27.22 9.55 -21.49
CA VAL A 255 -26.26 10.62 -21.23
C VAL A 255 -26.63 11.89 -22.02
N THR A 256 -26.58 13.05 -21.38
CA THR A 256 -26.87 14.34 -22.04
C THR A 256 -25.79 14.74 -23.05
N ALA A 257 -26.09 15.68 -23.96
CA ALA A 257 -25.11 16.14 -24.95
C ALA A 257 -23.85 16.77 -24.32
N VAL A 258 -24.00 17.47 -23.18
CA VAL A 258 -22.86 18.08 -22.46
C VAL A 258 -21.99 17.00 -21.82
N GLU A 259 -22.61 16.03 -21.13
CA GLU A 259 -21.88 14.91 -20.54
C GLU A 259 -21.22 14.02 -21.61
N ARG A 260 -21.84 13.89 -22.78
CA ARG A 260 -21.27 13.15 -23.92
C ARG A 260 -19.93 13.73 -24.35
N ALA A 261 -19.83 15.06 -24.47
CA ALA A 261 -18.57 15.71 -24.82
C ALA A 261 -17.47 15.41 -23.79
N ASN A 262 -17.83 15.36 -22.49
CA ASN A 262 -16.88 15.01 -21.42
C ASN A 262 -16.43 13.55 -21.49
N PHE A 263 -17.33 12.60 -21.79
CA PHE A 263 -16.98 11.18 -21.92
C PHE A 263 -16.18 10.85 -23.19
N LEU A 264 -16.21 11.73 -24.19
CA LEU A 264 -15.44 11.60 -25.42
C LEU A 264 -14.14 12.42 -25.40
N ALA A 265 -13.87 13.15 -24.32
CA ALA A 265 -12.65 13.92 -24.12
C ALA A 265 -11.54 13.09 -23.46
N GLU A 266 -10.31 13.63 -23.47
CA GLU A 266 -9.21 13.07 -22.68
C GLU A 266 -9.49 13.22 -21.18
N SER A 267 -9.10 12.21 -20.40
CA SER A 267 -9.16 12.24 -18.94
C SER A 267 -7.86 12.73 -18.35
N HIS A 268 -7.96 13.57 -17.33
CA HIS A 268 -6.79 14.00 -16.57
C HIS A 268 -6.23 12.86 -15.71
N PRO A 269 -4.90 12.81 -15.45
CA PRO A 269 -4.33 11.77 -14.59
C PRO A 269 -4.99 11.67 -13.21
N SER A 270 -5.43 12.79 -12.62
CA SER A 270 -6.17 12.81 -11.35
C SER A 270 -7.49 12.03 -11.41
N GLU A 271 -8.25 12.17 -12.50
CA GLU A 271 -9.50 11.45 -12.74
C GLU A 271 -9.25 9.95 -12.90
N VAL A 272 -8.17 9.59 -13.59
CA VAL A 272 -7.77 8.18 -13.75
C VAL A 272 -7.34 7.57 -12.42
N VAL A 273 -6.59 8.30 -11.58
CA VAL A 273 -6.23 7.85 -10.22
C VAL A 273 -7.47 7.65 -9.35
N LEU A 274 -8.42 8.59 -9.37
CA LEU A 274 -9.68 8.46 -8.63
C LEU A 274 -10.50 7.26 -9.09
N ARG A 275 -10.50 6.97 -10.39
CA ARG A 275 -11.16 5.77 -10.93
C ARG A 275 -10.46 4.49 -10.50
N CYS A 276 -9.12 4.46 -10.50
CA CYS A 276 -8.33 3.33 -10.01
C CYS A 276 -8.62 3.06 -8.53
N SER A 277 -8.61 4.12 -7.71
CA SER A 277 -8.96 4.05 -6.28
C SER A 277 -10.33 3.41 -6.05
N LYS A 278 -11.36 3.82 -6.80
CA LYS A 278 -12.71 3.22 -6.75
C LYS A 278 -12.71 1.75 -7.17
N ASN A 279 -11.97 1.37 -8.21
CA ASN A 279 -11.87 -0.02 -8.63
C ASN A 279 -11.23 -0.91 -7.55
N ILE A 280 -10.18 -0.41 -6.89
CA ILE A 280 -9.53 -1.10 -5.76
C ILE A 280 -10.52 -1.29 -4.61
N LEU A 281 -11.20 -0.22 -4.16
CA LEU A 281 -12.17 -0.30 -3.06
C LEU A 281 -13.32 -1.27 -3.38
N ASN A 282 -13.83 -1.27 -4.61
CA ASN A 282 -14.86 -2.20 -5.06
C ASN A 282 -14.37 -3.66 -5.04
N SER A 283 -13.11 -3.90 -5.42
CA SER A 283 -12.49 -5.24 -5.38
C SER A 283 -12.36 -5.73 -3.94
N VAL A 284 -11.86 -4.88 -3.03
CA VAL A 284 -11.75 -5.19 -1.58
C VAL A 284 -13.12 -5.50 -0.95
N GLN A 285 -14.14 -4.70 -1.27
CA GLN A 285 -15.51 -4.94 -0.78
C GLN A 285 -16.07 -6.28 -1.28
N ARG A 286 -15.80 -6.66 -2.53
CA ARG A 286 -16.22 -7.95 -3.08
C ARG A 286 -15.54 -9.13 -2.41
N MET A 287 -14.23 -9.07 -2.18
CA MET A 287 -13.49 -10.11 -1.47
C MET A 287 -14.03 -10.35 -0.06
N SER A 288 -14.51 -9.28 0.59
CA SER A 288 -15.12 -9.37 1.92
C SER A 288 -16.48 -10.10 1.89
N ARG A 289 -17.19 -10.06 0.76
CA ARG A 289 -18.48 -10.76 0.54
C ARG A 289 -18.29 -12.19 0.05
N PHE A 290 -17.18 -12.48 -0.64
CA PHE A 290 -16.88 -13.79 -1.22
C PHE A 290 -15.49 -14.29 -0.76
N PRO A 291 -15.38 -14.78 0.49
CA PRO A 291 -14.10 -15.08 1.12
C PRO A 291 -13.39 -16.34 0.59
N ASP A 292 -13.97 -17.09 -0.36
CA ASP A 292 -13.38 -18.32 -0.92
C ASP A 292 -12.32 -18.03 -2.00
N MET A 293 -12.16 -16.77 -2.42
CA MET A 293 -11.11 -16.32 -3.35
C MET A 293 -9.79 -15.97 -2.64
N ARG A 294 -9.23 -16.88 -1.84
CA ARG A 294 -8.18 -16.56 -0.85
C ARG A 294 -6.73 -16.46 -1.33
N LEU A 295 -6.45 -16.56 -2.63
CA LEU A 295 -5.09 -16.47 -3.14
C LEU A 295 -4.91 -15.17 -3.91
N THR A 296 -4.89 -14.04 -3.17
CA THR A 296 -4.43 -12.77 -3.73
C THR A 296 -2.93 -12.61 -3.46
N SER A 297 -2.18 -12.16 -4.46
CA SER A 297 -0.76 -11.77 -4.30
C SER A 297 -0.59 -10.34 -3.79
N VAL A 298 -1.70 -9.60 -3.62
CA VAL A 298 -1.68 -8.21 -3.17
C VAL A 298 -2.22 -8.12 -1.75
N ASP A 299 -1.47 -7.43 -0.88
CA ASP A 299 -1.92 -7.14 0.48
C ASP A 299 -3.14 -6.19 0.45
N VAL A 300 -4.27 -6.71 0.91
CA VAL A 300 -5.58 -6.03 0.90
C VAL A 300 -5.57 -4.76 1.74
N VAL A 301 -4.84 -4.75 2.86
CA VAL A 301 -4.77 -3.61 3.78
C VAL A 301 -3.99 -2.47 3.13
N CYS A 302 -2.83 -2.77 2.54
CA CYS A 302 -2.03 -1.84 1.77
C CYS A 302 -2.81 -1.28 0.56
N ALA A 303 -3.49 -2.13 -0.20
CA ALA A 303 -4.30 -1.72 -1.35
C ALA A 303 -5.43 -0.76 -0.93
N LYS A 304 -6.16 -1.09 0.14
CA LYS A 304 -7.20 -0.23 0.71
C LYS A 304 -6.61 1.10 1.16
N TYR A 305 -5.46 1.08 1.82
CA TYR A 305 -4.79 2.29 2.30
C TYR A 305 -4.35 3.22 1.16
N ALA A 306 -3.77 2.67 0.09
CA ALA A 306 -3.42 3.40 -1.14
C ALA A 306 -4.64 4.05 -1.79
N ALA A 307 -5.75 3.31 -1.87
CA ALA A 307 -7.00 3.80 -2.43
C ALA A 307 -7.59 4.95 -1.60
N ILE A 308 -7.61 4.85 -0.27
CA ILE A 308 -8.12 5.91 0.60
C ILE A 308 -7.25 7.16 0.50
N TRP A 309 -5.91 7.03 0.51
CA TRP A 309 -5.00 8.17 0.35
C TRP A 309 -5.22 8.93 -0.95
N SER A 310 -5.21 8.21 -2.08
CA SER A 310 -5.43 8.80 -3.40
C SER A 310 -6.81 9.43 -3.54
N SER A 311 -7.86 8.77 -3.01
CA SER A 311 -9.20 9.32 -2.97
C SER A 311 -9.26 10.59 -2.13
N LEU A 312 -8.73 10.60 -0.91
CA LEU A 312 -8.81 11.77 -0.03
C LEU A 312 -8.07 12.99 -0.61
N LEU A 313 -6.89 12.78 -1.19
CA LEU A 313 -6.08 13.88 -1.73
C LEU A 313 -6.68 14.50 -2.99
N LEU A 314 -7.27 13.68 -3.86
CA LEU A 314 -7.76 14.12 -5.17
C LEU A 314 -9.28 14.36 -5.20
N SER A 315 -10.00 14.07 -4.10
CA SER A 315 -11.43 14.36 -4.01
C SER A 315 -11.70 15.85 -3.93
N ASP A 316 -12.83 16.24 -4.51
CA ASP A 316 -13.36 17.59 -4.37
C ASP A 316 -13.81 17.83 -2.92
N LEU A 317 -13.13 18.76 -2.24
CA LEU A 317 -13.44 19.16 -0.87
C LEU A 317 -14.85 19.76 -0.71
N ALA A 318 -15.49 20.16 -1.82
CA ALA A 318 -16.89 20.59 -1.83
C ALA A 318 -17.90 19.45 -1.60
N ARG A 319 -17.44 18.18 -1.48
CA ARG A 319 -18.26 17.01 -1.13
C ARG A 319 -17.88 16.45 0.25
N PRO A 320 -18.41 17.03 1.36
CA PRO A 320 -17.90 16.76 2.71
C PRO A 320 -18.10 15.32 3.18
N THR A 321 -19.11 14.62 2.66
CA THR A 321 -19.44 13.25 3.08
C THR A 321 -18.40 12.23 2.65
N ASP A 322 -17.88 12.34 1.43
CA ASP A 322 -16.88 11.42 0.87
C ASP A 322 -15.53 11.63 1.56
N VAL A 323 -15.17 12.89 1.80
CA VAL A 323 -13.97 13.28 2.55
C VAL A 323 -14.03 12.72 3.97
N ARG A 324 -15.16 12.87 4.68
CA ARG A 324 -15.30 12.38 6.07
C ARG A 324 -15.19 10.86 6.18
N HIS A 325 -15.84 10.10 5.30
CA HIS A 325 -15.76 8.64 5.32
C HIS A 325 -14.33 8.14 5.07
N ASN A 326 -13.67 8.70 4.05
CA ASN A 326 -12.29 8.35 3.73
C ASN A 326 -11.34 8.74 4.86
N LEU A 327 -11.56 9.89 5.50
CA LEU A 327 -10.75 10.35 6.63
C LEU A 327 -10.85 9.40 7.84
N LEU A 328 -12.05 8.94 8.19
CA LEU A 328 -12.25 7.98 9.28
C LEU A 328 -11.48 6.67 9.03
N TRP A 329 -11.62 6.09 7.84
CA TRP A 329 -10.90 4.87 7.49
C TRP A 329 -9.39 5.08 7.37
N LEU A 330 -8.95 6.26 6.91
CA LEU A 330 -7.54 6.61 6.85
C LEU A 330 -6.94 6.61 8.25
N MET A 331 -7.60 7.30 9.19
CA MET A 331 -7.14 7.42 10.57
C MET A 331 -7.16 6.07 11.29
N GLU A 332 -8.16 5.22 11.03
CA GLU A 332 -8.19 3.84 11.54
C GLU A 332 -6.97 3.04 11.08
N LEU A 333 -6.73 2.95 9.77
CA LEU A 333 -5.60 2.21 9.20
C LEU A 333 -4.25 2.80 9.63
N PHE A 334 -4.15 4.13 9.68
CA PHE A 334 -2.97 4.82 10.17
C PHE A 334 -2.67 4.46 11.64
N ALA A 335 -3.68 4.49 12.52
CA ALA A 335 -3.51 4.20 13.93
C ALA A 335 -3.19 2.72 14.20
N THR A 336 -3.79 1.80 13.44
CA THR A 336 -3.67 0.36 13.71
C THR A 336 -2.55 -0.33 12.94
N GLU A 337 -2.32 0.04 11.69
CA GLU A 337 -1.42 -0.66 10.76
C GLU A 337 -0.17 0.16 10.42
N PHE A 338 -0.32 1.48 10.18
CA PHE A 338 0.74 2.33 9.63
C PHE A 338 1.15 3.53 10.51
N PRO A 339 1.40 3.38 11.83
CA PRO A 339 1.64 4.52 12.72
C PRO A 339 2.94 5.30 12.43
N SER A 340 3.84 4.74 11.60
CA SER A 340 5.06 5.43 11.15
C SER A 340 4.78 6.56 10.15
N ASP A 341 3.58 6.59 9.56
CA ASP A 341 3.18 7.54 8.53
C ASP A 341 2.67 8.88 9.09
N ILE A 342 2.86 9.13 10.38
CA ILE A 342 2.37 10.33 11.08
C ILE A 342 2.76 11.63 10.36
N HIS A 343 4.00 11.69 9.84
CA HIS A 343 4.47 12.85 9.09
C HIS A 343 3.69 13.06 7.78
N LEU A 344 3.24 11.98 7.13
CA LEU A 344 2.44 12.08 5.90
C LEU A 344 1.07 12.69 6.22
N ILE A 345 0.45 12.29 7.34
CA ILE A 345 -0.82 12.86 7.80
C ILE A 345 -0.63 14.36 8.11
N GLU A 346 0.40 14.71 8.87
CA GLU A 346 0.73 16.11 9.20
C GLU A 346 0.96 16.97 7.95
N GLN A 347 1.66 16.44 6.95
CA GLN A 347 2.05 17.20 5.78
C GLN A 347 0.96 17.31 4.72
N TYR A 348 0.19 16.24 4.51
CA TYR A 348 -0.71 16.13 3.36
C TYR A 348 -2.19 16.07 3.72
N VAL A 349 -2.56 15.70 4.95
CA VAL A 349 -3.97 15.59 5.37
C VAL A 349 -4.39 16.75 6.25
N ALA A 350 -3.62 17.08 7.28
CA ALA A 350 -3.99 18.16 8.21
C ALA A 350 -4.23 19.51 7.48
N PRO A 351 -3.41 19.92 6.49
CA PRO A 351 -3.66 21.15 5.73
C PRO A 351 -4.94 21.13 4.90
N LEU A 352 -5.44 19.96 4.48
CA LEU A 352 -6.69 19.82 3.73
C LEU A 352 -7.90 20.21 4.57
N LEU A 353 -7.77 20.03 5.89
CA LEU A 353 -8.86 20.12 6.84
C LEU A 353 -8.89 21.47 7.54
N HIS A 354 -7.97 22.38 7.25
CA HIS A 354 -7.97 23.73 7.82
C HIS A 354 -9.35 24.38 7.69
N GLY A 355 -9.93 24.79 8.82
CA GLY A 355 -11.27 25.39 8.89
C GLY A 355 -12.44 24.41 8.99
N THR A 356 -12.19 23.10 9.03
CA THR A 356 -13.22 22.06 9.26
C THR A 356 -13.29 21.64 10.74
N SER A 357 -14.39 20.99 11.15
CA SER A 357 -14.54 20.44 12.51
C SER A 357 -13.57 19.30 12.83
N GLU A 358 -13.08 18.61 11.82
CA GLU A 358 -12.22 17.44 11.90
C GLU A 358 -10.75 17.81 12.17
N TYR A 359 -10.36 19.06 11.90
CA TYR A 359 -8.97 19.53 12.01
C TYR A 359 -8.41 19.39 13.42
N GLU A 360 -9.09 19.94 14.43
CA GLU A 360 -8.63 19.91 15.82
C GLU A 360 -8.51 18.49 16.36
N HIS A 361 -9.47 17.62 16.03
CA HIS A 361 -9.46 16.21 16.44
C HIS A 361 -8.24 15.46 15.91
N ILE A 362 -7.83 15.75 14.66
CA ILE A 362 -6.64 15.15 14.07
C ILE A 362 -5.37 15.73 14.69
N LEU A 363 -5.29 17.03 14.93
CA LEU A 363 -4.14 17.62 15.60
C LEU A 363 -3.95 17.05 17.02
N GLU A 364 -5.04 16.91 17.78
CA GLU A 364 -5.00 16.29 19.11
C GLU A 364 -4.52 14.84 19.02
N SER A 365 -5.08 14.07 18.08
CA SER A 365 -4.66 12.70 17.79
C SER A 365 -3.16 12.58 17.51
N LEU A 366 -2.63 13.42 16.61
CA LEU A 366 -1.21 13.46 16.25
C LEU A 366 -0.33 13.91 17.42
N HIS A 367 -0.80 14.88 18.22
CA HIS A 367 -0.10 15.35 19.40
C HIS A 367 0.03 14.24 20.45
N VAL A 368 -1.05 13.50 20.73
CA VAL A 368 -1.04 12.38 21.66
C VAL A 368 -0.07 11.29 21.17
N MET A 369 -0.03 11.00 19.86
CA MET A 369 0.92 10.05 19.29
C MET A 369 2.38 10.46 19.51
N ARG A 370 2.70 11.75 19.31
CA ARG A 370 4.05 12.28 19.55
C ARG A 370 4.42 12.26 21.03
N ALA A 371 3.52 12.71 21.89
CA ALA A 371 3.74 12.68 23.34
C ALA A 371 3.99 11.24 23.82
N ALA A 372 3.22 10.27 23.31
CA ALA A 372 3.42 8.86 23.61
C ALA A 372 4.77 8.32 23.12
N ASP A 373 5.24 8.73 21.94
CA ASP A 373 6.57 8.37 21.42
C ASP A 373 7.71 9.00 22.24
N GLU A 374 7.50 10.17 22.85
CA GLU A 374 8.50 10.86 23.68
C GLU A 374 8.60 10.33 25.11
N ILE A 375 7.58 9.65 25.63
CA ILE A 375 7.61 9.10 26.98
C ILE A 375 8.57 7.90 27.06
N PRO A 376 9.61 7.93 27.92
CA PRO A 376 10.43 6.75 28.19
C PRO A 376 9.57 5.68 28.84
N LYS A 377 9.36 4.59 28.13
CA LYS A 377 8.50 3.54 28.67
C LYS A 377 9.23 2.80 29.80
N GLN A 378 8.51 2.50 30.88
CA GLN A 378 9.10 1.93 32.09
C GLN A 378 9.51 0.46 31.93
N VAL A 379 10.67 0.12 32.52
CA VAL A 379 11.22 -1.24 32.54
C VAL A 379 10.65 -2.06 33.69
N LYS A 380 9.76 -3.01 33.40
CA LYS A 380 9.19 -3.91 34.42
C LYS A 380 10.10 -5.13 34.62
N ARG A 381 10.97 -5.08 35.63
CA ARG A 381 11.81 -6.22 36.05
C ARG A 381 10.99 -7.21 36.86
N ARG A 382 11.29 -8.52 36.74
CA ARG A 382 10.78 -9.50 37.71
C ARG A 382 11.48 -9.22 39.03
N SER A 383 10.71 -8.94 40.09
CA SER A 383 11.26 -8.96 41.44
C SER A 383 11.17 -10.38 41.98
N SER A 384 12.12 -10.76 42.84
CA SER A 384 12.08 -12.01 43.60
C SER A 384 11.00 -12.03 44.70
N GLN A 385 10.29 -10.91 44.91
CA GLN A 385 9.39 -10.69 46.04
C GLN A 385 7.89 -10.69 45.70
N ARG A 386 7.48 -10.85 44.43
CA ARG A 386 6.07 -10.96 44.02
C ARG A 386 5.78 -12.36 43.46
N ARG A 387 4.50 -12.80 43.55
CA ARG A 387 3.98 -14.07 43.00
C ARG A 387 4.73 -14.45 41.71
N GLU A 388 5.30 -15.66 41.69
CA GLU A 388 6.16 -16.10 40.59
C GLU A 388 5.41 -16.10 39.26
N VAL A 389 5.73 -15.13 38.40
CA VAL A 389 5.33 -15.15 36.99
C VAL A 389 6.05 -16.32 36.32
N LYS A 390 5.31 -17.38 36.03
CA LYS A 390 5.86 -18.68 35.62
C LYS A 390 6.62 -18.62 34.29
N TYR A 391 6.06 -17.96 33.28
CA TYR A 391 6.59 -18.00 31.91
C TYR A 391 7.44 -16.77 31.58
N ARG A 392 8.35 -16.92 30.61
CA ARG A 392 9.35 -15.93 30.18
C ARG A 392 8.98 -15.27 28.86
N VAL A 393 9.29 -13.97 28.77
CA VAL A 393 9.16 -13.23 27.52
C VAL A 393 10.14 -13.84 26.52
N GLY A 394 9.68 -14.03 25.28
CA GLY A 394 10.43 -14.71 24.23
C GLY A 394 10.13 -16.20 24.08
N GLN A 395 9.44 -16.81 25.05
CA GLN A 395 9.02 -18.21 24.92
C GLN A 395 7.88 -18.35 23.92
N VAL A 396 7.93 -19.42 23.13
CA VAL A 396 6.85 -19.85 22.25
C VAL A 396 5.92 -20.78 23.01
N PHE A 397 4.62 -20.65 22.76
CA PHE A 397 3.62 -21.52 23.37
C PHE A 397 2.45 -21.78 22.43
N ARG A 398 1.68 -22.81 22.78
CA ARG A 398 0.40 -23.16 22.17
C ARG A 398 -0.73 -22.84 23.14
N HIS A 399 -1.78 -22.20 22.64
CA HIS A 399 -2.94 -21.89 23.47
C HIS A 399 -3.78 -23.15 23.72
N ARG A 400 -3.90 -23.60 24.98
CA ARG A 400 -4.53 -24.90 25.33
C ARG A 400 -5.94 -25.10 24.77
N ARG A 401 -6.74 -24.02 24.70
CA ARG A 401 -8.15 -24.08 24.22
C ARG A 401 -8.32 -23.86 22.72
N TYR A 402 -7.46 -23.05 22.11
CA TYR A 402 -7.67 -22.53 20.75
C TYR A 402 -6.58 -22.98 19.77
N ASP A 403 -5.59 -23.72 20.26
CA ASP A 403 -4.51 -24.39 19.53
C ASP A 403 -3.62 -23.50 18.65
N TYR A 404 -3.77 -22.17 18.72
CA TYR A 404 -2.89 -21.25 18.01
C TYR A 404 -1.52 -21.15 18.67
N ARG A 405 -0.50 -20.84 17.86
CA ARG A 405 0.87 -20.58 18.32
C ARG A 405 1.12 -19.09 18.55
N ALA A 406 1.90 -18.78 19.59
CA ALA A 406 2.20 -17.40 19.95
C ALA A 406 3.52 -17.26 20.71
N ILE A 407 4.05 -16.04 20.69
CA ILE A 407 5.28 -15.63 21.40
C ILE A 407 4.88 -14.71 22.55
N ILE A 408 5.39 -14.98 23.75
CA ILE A 408 5.16 -14.10 24.92
C ILE A 408 5.97 -12.82 24.73
N THR A 409 5.31 -11.65 24.67
CA THR A 409 5.94 -10.33 24.53
C THR A 409 5.90 -9.51 25.83
N GLY A 410 5.00 -9.86 26.75
CA GLY A 410 4.81 -9.16 28.02
C GLY A 410 4.13 -10.02 29.09
N TRP A 411 4.01 -9.47 30.31
CA TRP A 411 3.36 -10.13 31.45
C TRP A 411 2.90 -9.13 32.50
N ASP A 412 1.82 -9.48 33.20
CA ASP A 412 1.27 -8.82 34.38
C ASP A 412 1.02 -9.87 35.47
N THR A 413 1.16 -9.46 36.73
CA THR A 413 0.98 -10.37 37.89
C THR A 413 -0.48 -10.70 38.16
N GLU A 414 -1.39 -9.90 37.61
CA GLU A 414 -2.84 -10.01 37.70
C GLU A 414 -3.46 -9.40 36.43
N CYS A 415 -4.77 -9.61 36.24
CA CYS A 415 -5.47 -9.07 35.08
C CYS A 415 -5.56 -7.54 35.16
N GLY A 416 -4.89 -6.84 34.24
CA GLY A 416 -4.92 -5.37 34.14
C GLY A 416 -6.02 -4.83 33.22
N ALA A 417 -6.92 -5.67 32.72
CA ALA A 417 -7.97 -5.26 31.78
C ALA A 417 -9.18 -4.66 32.52
N GLY A 418 -9.97 -3.81 31.84
CA GLY A 418 -11.18 -3.21 32.42
C GLY A 418 -12.29 -4.24 32.70
N GLU A 419 -13.15 -3.95 33.69
CA GLU A 419 -14.26 -4.84 34.14
C GLU A 419 -15.20 -5.30 33.02
N GLN A 420 -15.47 -4.45 32.02
CA GLN A 420 -16.29 -4.84 30.87
C GLN A 420 -15.62 -5.94 30.03
N TRP A 421 -14.31 -5.81 29.80
CA TRP A 421 -13.54 -6.82 29.06
C TRP A 421 -13.41 -8.11 29.87
N MET A 422 -13.13 -8.02 31.17
CA MET A 422 -13.05 -9.18 32.06
C MET A 422 -14.34 -10.00 32.07
N ARG A 423 -15.50 -9.33 32.15
CA ARG A 423 -16.81 -9.99 32.05
C ARG A 423 -17.04 -10.64 30.69
N ARG A 424 -16.73 -9.94 29.59
CA ARG A 424 -16.88 -10.46 28.22
C ARG A 424 -16.03 -11.70 27.99
N MET A 425 -14.81 -11.71 28.48
CA MET A 425 -13.86 -12.83 28.33
C MET A 425 -14.05 -13.92 29.40
N GLY A 426 -14.96 -13.73 30.36
CA GLY A 426 -15.23 -14.70 31.42
C GLY A 426 -14.07 -14.92 32.38
N ILE A 427 -13.26 -13.90 32.64
CA ILE A 427 -12.02 -14.01 33.43
C ILE A 427 -12.28 -14.54 34.84
N ASP A 428 -13.38 -14.15 35.48
CA ASP A 428 -13.70 -14.63 36.84
C ASP A 428 -14.17 -16.08 36.89
N ARG A 429 -14.46 -16.70 35.73
CA ARG A 429 -14.86 -18.12 35.63
C ARG A 429 -13.65 -19.04 35.44
N LEU A 430 -12.47 -18.47 35.27
CA LEU A 430 -11.21 -19.19 35.14
C LEU A 430 -10.76 -19.76 36.49
N GLN A 431 -9.99 -20.85 36.48
CA GLN A 431 -9.54 -21.49 37.73
C GLN A 431 -8.62 -20.55 38.52
N GLY A 432 -7.76 -19.80 37.83
CA GLY A 432 -6.90 -18.78 38.43
C GLY A 432 -7.56 -17.40 38.61
N GLY A 433 -8.77 -17.21 38.09
CA GLY A 433 -9.50 -15.95 38.11
C GLY A 433 -8.69 -14.75 37.61
N ARG A 434 -8.97 -13.56 38.16
CA ARG A 434 -8.25 -12.31 37.86
C ARG A 434 -6.88 -12.18 38.54
N HIS A 435 -6.58 -12.98 39.55
CA HIS A 435 -5.39 -12.84 40.41
C HIS A 435 -4.20 -13.74 39.98
N GLN A 436 -4.37 -14.53 38.92
CA GLN A 436 -3.26 -15.22 38.26
C GLN A 436 -2.49 -14.28 37.33
N SER A 437 -1.30 -14.69 36.89
CA SER A 437 -0.55 -13.92 35.89
C SER A 437 -1.25 -13.90 34.53
N PHE A 438 -1.12 -12.80 33.82
CA PHE A 438 -1.57 -12.66 32.44
C PHE A 438 -0.41 -12.25 31.54
N TYR A 439 -0.45 -12.68 30.28
CA TYR A 439 0.63 -12.50 29.33
C TYR A 439 0.13 -11.75 28.11
N HIS A 440 0.92 -10.78 27.67
CA HIS A 440 0.74 -10.17 26.36
C HIS A 440 1.48 -11.02 25.34
N VAL A 441 0.84 -11.36 24.23
CA VAL A 441 1.37 -12.34 23.29
C VAL A 441 1.19 -11.86 21.85
N LEU A 442 2.16 -12.20 20.99
CA LEU A 442 2.09 -12.04 19.54
C LEU A 442 1.71 -13.39 18.92
N VAL A 443 0.58 -13.45 18.23
CA VAL A 443 -0.01 -14.68 17.68
C VAL A 443 0.42 -14.87 16.22
N GLU A 444 0.40 -16.11 15.72
CA GLU A 444 0.75 -16.44 14.34
C GLU A 444 -0.07 -15.73 13.25
N ASP A 445 -1.26 -15.22 13.58
CA ASP A 445 -2.08 -14.35 12.72
C ASP A 445 -1.68 -12.86 12.79
N LYS A 446 -0.53 -12.54 13.40
CA LYS A 446 0.00 -11.19 13.68
C LYS A 446 -0.79 -10.39 14.73
N SER A 447 -1.85 -10.94 15.33
CA SER A 447 -2.62 -10.25 16.36
C SER A 447 -1.88 -10.20 17.71
N VAL A 448 -2.14 -9.14 18.49
CA VAL A 448 -1.71 -9.05 19.89
C VAL A 448 -2.87 -9.46 20.78
N ARG A 449 -2.64 -10.40 21.71
CA ARG A 449 -3.68 -10.91 22.62
C ARG A 449 -3.22 -10.85 24.08
N TYR A 450 -4.19 -10.90 24.99
CA TYR A 450 -3.98 -10.95 26.43
C TYR A 450 -4.49 -12.29 26.99
N VAL A 451 -3.58 -13.11 27.51
CA VAL A 451 -3.80 -14.54 27.77
C VAL A 451 -3.52 -14.87 29.23
N ALA A 452 -4.44 -15.58 29.88
CA ALA A 452 -4.28 -16.08 31.24
C ALA A 452 -3.21 -17.18 31.32
N GLU A 453 -2.45 -17.24 32.42
CA GLU A 453 -1.37 -18.22 32.62
C GLU A 453 -1.83 -19.67 32.44
N GLU A 454 -3.03 -20.02 32.90
CA GLU A 454 -3.55 -21.39 32.81
C GLU A 454 -3.82 -21.86 31.37
N ASN A 455 -3.86 -20.96 30.39
CA ASN A 455 -4.11 -21.29 28.98
C ASN A 455 -2.82 -21.47 28.15
N ILE A 456 -1.65 -21.34 28.79
CA ILE A 456 -0.35 -21.41 28.13
C ILE A 456 0.26 -22.81 28.29
N GLU A 457 0.57 -23.45 27.16
CA GLU A 457 1.38 -24.66 27.06
C GLU A 457 2.68 -24.35 26.31
N LEU A 458 3.83 -24.37 27.00
CA LEU A 458 5.11 -24.03 26.39
C LEU A 458 5.48 -25.01 25.26
N MET A 459 6.07 -24.46 24.22
CA MET A 459 6.66 -25.20 23.11
C MET A 459 8.18 -24.94 23.07
N SER A 460 8.90 -25.83 22.41
CA SER A 460 10.32 -25.63 22.10
C SER A 460 10.56 -25.96 20.61
N PRO A 461 9.95 -25.18 19.69
CA PRO A 461 10.05 -25.44 18.26
C PRO A 461 11.42 -25.00 17.73
N GLU A 462 11.82 -25.55 16.59
CA GLU A 462 12.83 -24.91 15.76
C GLU A 462 12.24 -23.66 15.09
N VAL A 463 13.07 -22.65 14.80
CA VAL A 463 12.56 -21.39 14.19
C VAL A 463 11.93 -21.63 12.82
N SER A 464 12.37 -22.66 12.09
CA SER A 464 11.82 -23.07 10.79
C SER A 464 10.43 -23.69 10.88
N GLU A 465 10.01 -24.13 12.07
CA GLU A 465 8.67 -24.67 12.30
C GLU A 465 7.65 -23.55 12.56
N LEU A 466 8.12 -22.33 12.82
CA LEU A 466 7.27 -21.15 13.02
C LEU A 466 6.89 -20.53 11.67
N PRO A 467 5.68 -19.95 11.55
CA PRO A 467 5.30 -19.18 10.37
C PRO A 467 6.30 -18.04 10.12
N SER A 468 6.78 -17.91 8.88
CA SER A 468 7.75 -16.87 8.49
C SER A 468 7.24 -15.47 8.81
N THR A 469 5.94 -15.23 8.63
CA THR A 469 5.25 -13.98 8.97
C THR A 469 5.29 -13.66 10.46
N LEU A 470 5.15 -14.67 11.34
CA LEU A 470 5.28 -14.50 12.79
C LEU A 470 6.71 -14.12 13.17
N VAL A 471 7.70 -14.80 12.57
CA VAL A 471 9.13 -14.51 12.80
C VAL A 471 9.49 -13.10 12.34
N ALA A 472 8.96 -12.65 11.20
CA ALA A 472 9.16 -11.29 10.69
C ALA A 472 8.61 -10.24 11.68
N VAL A 473 7.34 -10.37 12.10
CA VAL A 473 6.71 -9.42 13.04
C VAL A 473 7.33 -9.47 14.43
N ALA A 474 7.90 -10.61 14.84
CA ALA A 474 8.62 -10.75 16.11
C ALA A 474 9.80 -9.74 16.24
N GLY A 475 10.41 -9.34 15.11
CA GLY A 475 11.47 -8.32 15.08
C GLY A 475 11.07 -6.96 15.67
N LYS A 476 9.76 -6.67 15.77
CA LYS A 476 9.25 -5.49 16.50
C LYS A 476 9.71 -5.47 17.96
N HIS A 477 9.73 -6.65 18.60
CA HIS A 477 9.95 -6.84 20.04
C HIS A 477 11.30 -7.49 20.38
N PHE A 478 11.82 -8.33 19.48
CA PHE A 478 12.98 -9.20 19.72
C PHE A 478 14.13 -8.85 18.79
N LYS A 479 15.37 -9.00 19.29
CA LYS A 479 16.58 -8.75 18.52
C LYS A 479 17.01 -9.97 17.70
N ARG A 480 16.88 -11.18 18.24
CA ARG A 480 17.27 -12.44 17.58
C ARG A 480 16.55 -13.65 18.16
N TRP A 481 16.66 -14.77 17.47
CA TRP A 481 16.37 -16.09 18.01
C TRP A 481 17.62 -16.67 18.72
N ASP A 482 17.41 -17.37 19.82
CA ASP A 482 18.43 -18.15 20.50
C ASP A 482 18.19 -19.64 20.25
N TRP A 483 19.14 -20.25 19.56
CA TRP A 483 19.09 -21.64 19.12
C TRP A 483 19.23 -22.64 20.27
N GLU A 484 19.96 -22.29 21.33
CA GLU A 484 20.17 -23.19 22.48
C GLU A 484 18.92 -23.28 23.34
N THR A 485 18.33 -22.12 23.65
CA THR A 485 17.16 -22.05 24.52
C THR A 485 15.84 -22.19 23.76
N ARG A 486 15.87 -22.12 22.43
CA ARG A 486 14.69 -22.07 21.54
C ARG A 486 13.72 -20.95 21.94
N THR A 487 14.27 -19.76 22.19
CA THR A 487 13.49 -18.58 22.58
C THR A 487 13.89 -17.33 21.81
N PHE A 488 12.97 -16.37 21.72
CA PHE A 488 13.27 -15.04 21.19
C PHE A 488 13.93 -14.15 22.25
N ILE A 489 15.07 -13.54 21.92
CA ILE A 489 15.79 -12.66 22.83
C ILE A 489 15.26 -11.24 22.72
N LEU A 490 14.84 -10.70 23.86
CA LEU A 490 14.33 -9.34 23.98
C LEU A 490 15.35 -8.29 23.54
N ARG A 491 14.85 -7.28 22.84
CA ARG A 491 15.66 -6.15 22.38
C ARG A 491 16.01 -5.17 23.51
N VAL A 492 15.08 -4.94 24.44
CA VAL A 492 15.26 -4.11 25.65
C VAL A 492 14.48 -4.76 26.81
N CYS A 493 15.00 -4.67 28.04
CA CYS A 493 14.33 -5.17 29.25
C CYS A 493 12.92 -4.55 29.40
N LYS A 494 11.91 -5.32 28.97
CA LYS A 494 10.47 -5.28 29.21
C LYS A 494 9.73 -3.95 29.46
N PHE A 495 8.78 -3.68 28.57
CA PHE A 495 7.78 -2.61 28.55
C PHE A 495 6.45 -3.00 29.24
N CYS A 496 5.66 -1.97 29.58
CA CYS A 496 4.22 -2.08 29.78
C CYS A 496 3.52 -1.89 28.41
N LEU A 497 2.88 -2.92 27.85
CA LEU A 497 2.18 -2.86 26.56
C LEU A 497 0.86 -2.09 26.60
N ILE A 498 0.50 -1.55 27.77
CA ILE A 498 -0.74 -0.82 28.01
C ILE A 498 -0.81 0.45 27.13
N GLN A 499 0.30 1.12 26.84
CA GLN A 499 0.29 2.35 26.02
C GLN A 499 -0.14 2.12 24.57
N ASP A 500 0.26 1.01 23.92
CA ASP A 500 -0.12 0.74 22.52
C ASP A 500 -1.63 0.45 22.39
N TYR A 501 -2.27 -0.05 23.46
CA TYR A 501 -3.72 -0.28 23.53
C TYR A 501 -4.51 1.01 23.82
N TYR A 502 -3.97 1.90 24.66
CA TYR A 502 -4.60 3.19 24.96
C TYR A 502 -4.61 4.12 23.75
N MET A 503 -3.56 4.09 22.91
CA MET A 503 -3.54 4.86 21.66
C MET A 503 -4.67 4.46 20.72
N LYS A 504 -5.00 3.16 20.62
CA LYS A 504 -6.12 2.68 19.80
C LYS A 504 -7.49 3.16 20.28
N THR A 505 -7.67 3.42 21.58
CA THR A 505 -8.94 3.88 22.17
C THR A 505 -9.05 5.41 22.23
N ILE A 506 -7.94 6.13 22.06
CA ILE A 506 -7.92 7.61 22.03
C ILE A 506 -8.07 8.11 20.58
N LEU A 507 -7.59 7.34 19.60
CA LEU A 507 -7.60 7.69 18.17
C LEU A 507 -8.87 7.21 17.41
N LEU A 508 -9.69 6.35 18.02
CA LEU A 508 -10.96 5.82 17.51
C LEU A 508 -12.07 6.14 18.51
#